data_AF-A0A7J3EGL3-F1
#
_entry.id   AF-A0A7J3EGL3-F1
#
_cell.length_a   1.000
_cell.length_b   1.000
_cell.length_c   1.000
_cell.angle_alpha   90.00
_cell.angle_beta   90.00
_cell.angle_gamma   90.00
#
_symmetry.space_group_name_H-M   'P 1'
#
loop_
_entity.id
_entity.type
_entity.pdbx_description
1 polymer ?
#
loop_
_entity_poly.entity_id
_entity_poly.type
_entity_poly.pdbx_seq_one_letter_code
_entity_poly.pdbx_strand_id
1 'polypeptide(L)'
;MYRGGSMPISDEIYFLCMLHNIGMTAPEKSLTIEEISRWTAVEPAKAEESLNRLLKAKYVDVRIVSGVKRYFITADGIRKVLSMYS
;
A
#
# COMPACT_ATOMS: atom_id res chain seq x y z
N MET A 1 -12.23 -24.31 20.80
CA MET A 1 -11.42 -23.07 20.90
C MET A 1 -10.19 -23.27 20.03
N TYR A 2 -10.24 -22.87 18.76
CA TYR A 2 -9.10 -23.00 17.86
C TYR A 2 -8.26 -21.72 17.90
N ARG A 3 -6.96 -21.93 18.15
CA ARG A 3 -5.86 -20.97 18.15
C ARG A 3 -5.97 -20.00 16.96
N GLY A 4 -5.63 -18.74 17.20
CA GLY A 4 -5.51 -17.70 16.18
C GLY A 4 -4.65 -18.20 15.02
N GLY A 5 -5.31 -18.45 13.89
CA GLY A 5 -4.64 -18.81 12.66
C GLY A 5 -3.90 -17.59 12.14
N SER A 6 -2.57 -17.67 12.10
CA SER A 6 -1.78 -16.88 11.17
C SER A 6 -2.23 -17.26 9.76
N MET A 7 -3.27 -16.61 9.24
CA MET A 7 -3.57 -16.63 7.81
C MET A 7 -2.31 -16.18 7.07
N PRO A 8 -1.91 -16.85 5.98
CA PRO A 8 -0.84 -16.34 5.15
C PRO A 8 -1.20 -14.90 4.78
N ILE A 9 -0.29 -13.97 5.10
CA ILE A 9 -0.46 -12.57 4.75
C ILE A 9 -0.57 -12.53 3.23
N SER A 10 -1.73 -12.13 2.71
CA SER A 10 -1.93 -11.98 1.26
C SER A 10 -0.86 -11.04 0.71
N ASP A 11 -0.37 -11.30 -0.51
CA ASP A 11 0.64 -10.48 -1.19
C ASP A 11 0.29 -8.98 -1.17
N GLU A 12 -1.01 -8.66 -1.20
CA GLU A 12 -1.54 -7.30 -1.10
C GLU A 12 -1.27 -6.64 0.25
N ILE A 13 -1.40 -7.39 1.35
CA ILE A 13 -1.13 -6.89 2.70
C ILE A 13 0.38 -6.76 2.90
N TYR A 14 1.18 -7.67 2.35
CA TYR A 14 2.64 -7.52 2.34
C TYR A 14 3.07 -6.27 1.57
N PHE A 15 2.48 -6.03 0.40
CA PHE A 15 2.72 -4.82 -0.39
C PHE A 15 2.31 -3.56 0.37
N LEU A 16 1.14 -3.56 1.03
CA LEU A 16 0.70 -2.45 1.88
C LEU A 16 1.69 -2.16 3.02
N CYS A 17 2.26 -3.19 3.65
CA CYS A 17 3.31 -3.01 4.66
C CYS A 17 4.59 -2.40 4.06
N MET A 18 5.00 -2.80 2.85
CA MET A 18 6.14 -2.17 2.17
C MET A 18 5.89 -0.68 1.90
N LEU A 19 4.69 -0.33 1.40
CA LEU A 19 4.31 1.06 1.19
C LEU A 19 4.36 1.88 2.49
N HIS A 20 3.95 1.27 3.61
CA HIS A 20 3.99 1.93 4.92
C HIS A 20 5.43 2.18 5.36
N ASN A 21 6.32 1.20 5.15
CA ASN A 21 7.73 1.29 5.53
C ASN A 21 8.50 2.38 4.77
N ILE A 22 8.11 2.65 3.51
CA ILE A 22 8.71 3.74 2.70
C ILE A 22 8.09 5.11 3.01
N GLY A 23 7.13 5.17 3.95
CA GLY A 23 6.61 6.43 4.49
C GLY A 23 5.49 7.07 3.67
N MET A 24 4.80 6.32 2.81
CA MET A 24 3.69 6.81 1.96
C MET A 24 2.40 7.10 2.74
N THR A 25 2.48 7.54 4.00
CA THR A 25 1.37 7.57 4.98
C THR A 25 0.58 8.87 5.02
N ALA A 26 0.82 9.79 4.08
CA ALA A 26 0.10 11.06 3.98
C ALA A 26 0.07 11.55 2.52
N PRO A 27 -0.91 12.39 2.13
CA PRO A 27 -1.00 12.92 0.77
C PRO A 27 0.29 13.61 0.32
N GLU A 28 0.91 14.43 1.16
CA GLU A 28 2.17 15.11 0.89
C GLU A 28 3.35 14.16 0.66
N LYS A 29 3.28 12.93 1.19
CA LYS A 29 4.25 11.84 0.98
C LYS A 29 3.86 10.89 -0.16
N SER A 30 2.89 11.28 -0.99
CA SER A 30 2.45 10.45 -2.11
C SER A 30 3.57 10.23 -3.13
N LEU A 31 3.64 9.04 -3.73
CA LEU A 31 4.65 8.66 -4.73
C LEU A 31 4.03 8.20 -6.06
N THR A 32 4.75 8.35 -7.17
CA THR A 32 4.36 7.77 -8.47
C THR A 32 4.61 6.25 -8.49
N ILE A 33 4.08 5.56 -9.51
CA ILE A 33 4.31 4.12 -9.71
C ILE A 33 5.82 3.82 -9.86
N GLU A 34 6.55 4.69 -10.58
CA GLU A 34 7.98 4.53 -10.81
C GLU A 34 8.79 4.69 -9.52
N GLU A 35 8.41 5.66 -8.68
CA GLU A 35 9.02 5.84 -7.36
C GLU A 35 8.74 4.62 -6.46
N ILE A 36 7.48 4.16 -6.42
CA ILE A 36 7.07 2.97 -5.64
C ILE A 36 7.85 1.74 -6.10
N SER A 37 7.88 1.48 -7.40
CA SER A 37 8.61 0.36 -8.01
C SER A 37 10.08 0.37 -7.61
N ARG A 38 10.71 1.55 -7.61
CA ARG A 38 12.11 1.72 -7.20
C ARG A 38 12.33 1.39 -5.72
N TRP A 39 11.45 1.85 -4.84
CA TRP A 39 11.59 1.63 -3.40
C TRP A 39 11.26 0.18 -2.97
N THR A 40 10.32 -0.47 -3.64
CA THR A 40 9.88 -1.83 -3.29
C THR A 40 10.58 -2.92 -4.10
N ALA A 41 11.38 -2.56 -5.11
CA ALA A 41 11.94 -3.47 -6.11
C ALA A 41 10.88 -4.36 -6.81
N VAL A 42 9.64 -3.88 -6.91
CA VAL A 42 8.53 -4.55 -7.61
C VAL A 42 8.39 -3.93 -8.98
N GLU A 43 8.21 -4.74 -10.03
CA GLU A 43 8.02 -4.24 -11.38
C GLU A 43 6.82 -3.27 -11.49
N PRO A 44 6.91 -2.17 -12.28
CA PRO A 44 5.88 -1.14 -12.34
C PRO A 44 4.47 -1.69 -12.62
N ALA A 45 4.33 -2.63 -13.55
CA ALA A 45 3.04 -3.24 -13.89
C ALA A 45 2.43 -4.03 -12.72
N LYS A 46 3.26 -4.78 -11.98
CA LYS A 46 2.81 -5.51 -10.79
C LYS A 46 2.46 -4.56 -9.65
N ALA A 47 3.27 -3.51 -9.45
CA ALA A 47 3.00 -2.47 -8.46
C ALA A 47 1.66 -1.76 -8.76
N GLU A 48 1.39 -1.44 -10.02
CA GLU A 48 0.12 -0.85 -10.45
C GLU A 48 -1.06 -1.80 -10.20
N GLU A 49 -0.92 -3.09 -10.50
CA GLU A 49 -1.95 -4.09 -10.21
C GLU A 49 -2.24 -4.16 -8.70
N SER A 50 -1.21 -4.27 -7.86
CA SER A 50 -1.36 -4.28 -6.41
C SER A 50 -1.99 -3.00 -5.88
N LEU A 51 -1.59 -1.83 -6.38
CA LEU A 51 -2.19 -0.53 -6.02
C LEU A 51 -3.67 -0.47 -6.41
N ASN A 52 -4.06 -0.98 -7.58
CA ASN A 52 -5.46 -1.02 -7.99
C ASN A 52 -6.33 -1.89 -7.07
N ARG A 53 -5.79 -2.99 -6.55
CA ARG A 53 -6.50 -3.83 -5.57
C ARG A 53 -6.61 -3.12 -4.22
N LEU A 54 -5.53 -2.48 -3.75
CA LEU A 54 -5.53 -1.70 -2.51
C LEU A 54 -6.44 -0.46 -2.57
N LEU A 55 -6.56 0.17 -3.74
CA LEU A 55 -7.51 1.26 -4.01
C LEU A 55 -8.95 0.78 -3.87
N LYS A 56 -9.30 -0.36 -4.48
CA LYS A 56 -10.63 -0.96 -4.34
C LYS A 56 -10.96 -1.31 -2.88
N ALA A 57 -9.95 -1.73 -2.12
CA ALA A 57 -10.05 -2.01 -0.70
C ALA A 57 -10.00 -0.76 0.20
N LYS A 58 -9.85 0.46 -0.36
CA LYS A 58 -9.74 1.74 0.36
C LYS A 58 -8.52 1.87 1.29
N TYR A 59 -7.51 1.03 1.12
CA TYR A 59 -6.26 1.10 1.91
C TYR A 59 -5.23 2.08 1.33
N VAL A 60 -5.32 2.33 0.02
CA VAL A 60 -4.54 3.34 -0.69
C VAL A 60 -5.51 4.28 -1.37
N ASP A 61 -5.10 5.52 -1.56
CA ASP A 61 -5.79 6.52 -2.35
C ASP A 61 -4.82 7.18 -3.33
N VAL A 62 -5.36 7.85 -4.35
CA VAL A 62 -4.62 8.48 -5.43
C VAL A 62 -4.98 9.95 -5.52
N ARG A 63 -3.96 10.79 -5.74
CA ARG A 63 -4.13 12.19 -6.08
C ARG A 63 -3.42 12.50 -7.39
N ILE A 64 -3.92 13.51 -8.09
CA ILE A 64 -3.30 14.00 -9.32
C ILE A 64 -2.61 15.32 -8.98
N VAL A 65 -1.30 15.38 -9.17
CA VAL A 65 -0.48 16.58 -8.97
C VAL A 65 0.17 16.91 -10.30
N SER A 66 -0.15 18.08 -10.87
CA SER A 66 0.38 18.52 -12.17
C SER A 66 0.20 17.49 -13.30
N GLY A 67 -0.94 16.80 -13.32
CA GLY A 67 -1.25 15.76 -14.30
C GLY A 67 -0.65 14.37 -14.02
N VAL A 68 0.12 14.22 -12.94
CA VAL A 68 0.77 12.95 -12.57
C VAL A 68 0.02 12.28 -11.42
N LYS A 69 -0.28 10.99 -11.58
CA LYS A 69 -0.87 10.16 -10.51
C LYS A 69 0.16 9.90 -9.42
N ARG A 70 -0.20 10.17 -8.17
CA ARG A 70 0.60 9.88 -6.99
C ARG A 70 -0.29 9.19 -5.95
N TYR A 71 0.23 8.13 -5.34
CA TYR A 71 -0.50 7.25 -4.44
C TYR A 71 -0.04 7.48 -3.00
N PHE A 72 -0.93 7.29 -2.03
CA PHE A 72 -0.61 7.34 -0.60
C PHE A 72 -1.54 6.41 0.18
N ILE A 73 -1.12 5.96 1.36
CA ILE A 73 -1.89 5.09 2.25
C ILE A 73 -2.93 5.92 3.00
N THR A 74 -4.15 5.42 3.06
CA THR A 74 -5.25 6.04 3.81
C THR A 74 -5.12 5.75 5.31
N ALA A 75 -5.89 6.46 6.13
CA ALA A 75 -6.00 6.12 7.56
C ALA A 75 -6.44 4.65 7.78
N ASP A 76 -7.29 4.11 6.92
CA ASP A 76 -7.74 2.72 7.02
C ASP A 76 -6.64 1.73 6.63
N GLY A 77 -5.83 2.05 5.62
CA GLY A 77 -4.64 1.28 5.29
C GLY A 77 -3.62 1.25 6.43
N ILE A 78 -3.38 2.38 7.08
CA ILE A 78 -2.48 2.45 8.24
C ILE A 78 -3.02 1.60 9.40
N ARG A 79 -4.31 1.73 9.73
CA ARG A 79 -4.95 0.88 10.76
C ARG A 79 -4.82 -0.60 10.42
N LYS A 80 -4.99 -0.97 9.15
CA LYS A 80 -4.84 -2.35 8.70
C LYS A 80 -3.42 -2.86 8.95
N VAL A 81 -2.40 -2.09 8.57
CA VAL A 81 -0.99 -2.45 8.83
C VAL A 81 -0.74 -2.61 10.34
N LEU A 82 -1.18 -1.66 11.16
CA LEU A 82 -0.99 -1.72 12.62
C LEU A 82 -1.70 -2.92 13.27
N SER A 83 -2.87 -3.31 12.75
CA SER A 83 -3.59 -4.49 13.24
C SER A 83 -2.87 -5.82 12.98
N MET A 84 -1.86 -5.84 12.09
CA MET A 84 -1.06 -7.05 11.83
C MET A 84 0.02 -7.29 12.89
N TYR A 85 0.40 -6.26 13.65
CA TYR A 85 1.43 -6.33 14.68
C TYR A 85 0.87 -6.52 16.10
N SER A 86 -0.45 -6.66 16.24
CA SER A 86 -1.19 -6.71 17.52
C SER A 86 -1.53 -8.13 17.96
#